data_AF-A0A0C3DFE4-F1
#
_entry.id   AF-A0A0C3DFE4-F1
#
_cell.length_a   1.000
_cell.length_b   1.000
_cell.length_c   1.000
_cell.angle_alpha   90.00
_cell.angle_beta   90.00
_cell.angle_gamma   90.00
#
_symmetry.space_group_name_H-M   'P 1'
#
loop_
_entity.id
_entity.type
_entity.pdbx_description
1 polymer ?
#
loop_
_entity_poly.entity_id
_entity_poly.type
_entity_poly.pdbx_seq_one_letter_code
_entity_poly.pdbx_strand_id
1 'polypeptide(L)'
;MKPPAFNLHWQLLPYDRTRSRRLIRFDVALPVEDIRFEGESYRIKVSDADLDKPAVDGGLTKMQIDFESGPFEWEVHVKNSKGITCRDVFDAIYETFNEQLTPYERKQIPPHQRQEVQAAFRLRCKVKPCLAEVEFRQGLKRVDVLQQGTIFLGLTQPKSGSDWILNLGKWPYGS
;
A
#
# COMPACT_ATOMS: atom_id res chain seq x y z
N MET A 1 -11.09 -21.88 17.17
CA MET A 1 -10.54 -20.73 16.42
C MET A 1 -11.51 -19.57 16.60
N LYS A 2 -11.04 -18.39 17.05
CA LYS A 2 -11.88 -17.19 16.89
C LYS A 2 -11.79 -16.80 15.41
N PRO A 3 -12.92 -16.69 14.67
CA PRO A 3 -12.88 -16.11 13.34
C PRO A 3 -12.30 -14.69 13.43
N PRO A 4 -11.65 -14.17 12.37
CA PRO A 4 -11.36 -12.75 12.33
C PRO A 4 -12.64 -11.97 12.63
N ALA A 5 -12.53 -10.90 13.42
CA ALA A 5 -13.71 -10.16 13.89
C ALA A 5 -14.60 -9.69 12.73
N PHE A 6 -14.02 -9.56 11.53
CA PHE A 6 -14.72 -9.30 10.29
C PHE A 6 -14.05 -9.98 9.08
N ASN A 7 -14.84 -10.34 8.06
CA ASN A 7 -14.31 -10.85 6.79
C ASN A 7 -13.85 -9.67 5.91
N LEU A 8 -12.55 -9.64 5.62
CA LEU A 8 -11.97 -8.67 4.70
C LEU A 8 -12.25 -9.07 3.24
N HIS A 9 -12.51 -8.09 2.39
CA HIS A 9 -12.73 -8.29 0.97
C HIS A 9 -11.47 -8.88 0.30
N TRP A 10 -11.66 -9.82 -0.64
CA TRP A 10 -10.57 -10.58 -1.24
C TRP A 10 -9.49 -9.74 -1.94
N GLN A 11 -9.83 -8.52 -2.36
CA GLN A 11 -8.91 -7.57 -2.97
C GLN A 11 -7.84 -7.07 -1.99
N LEU A 12 -8.13 -7.10 -0.70
CA LEU A 12 -7.24 -6.63 0.35
C LEU A 12 -6.52 -7.80 1.03
N LEU A 13 -6.85 -9.05 0.71
CA LEU A 13 -6.20 -10.23 1.27
C LEU A 13 -4.91 -10.57 0.51
N PRO A 14 -3.95 -11.26 1.16
CA PRO A 14 -2.81 -11.81 0.46
C PRO A 14 -3.21 -12.72 -0.69
N TYR A 15 -2.48 -12.61 -1.80
CA TYR A 15 -2.75 -13.42 -2.97
C TYR A 15 -2.33 -14.88 -2.74
N ASP A 16 -3.28 -15.79 -2.96
CA ASP A 16 -3.08 -17.23 -2.96
C ASP A 16 -3.60 -17.77 -4.29
N ARG A 17 -2.72 -18.36 -5.10
CA ARG A 17 -3.07 -18.87 -6.44
C ARG A 17 -4.21 -19.90 -6.42
N THR A 18 -4.43 -20.58 -5.29
CA THR A 18 -5.45 -21.63 -5.16
C THR A 18 -6.81 -21.10 -4.71
N ARG A 19 -6.86 -19.90 -4.11
CA ARG A 19 -8.07 -19.38 -3.44
C ARG A 19 -8.46 -17.97 -3.86
N SER A 20 -7.50 -17.15 -4.28
CA SER A 20 -7.74 -15.79 -4.70
C SER A 20 -8.36 -15.74 -6.09
N ARG A 21 -9.28 -14.80 -6.28
CA ARG A 21 -9.98 -14.63 -7.56
C ARG A 21 -9.04 -14.10 -8.65
N ARG A 22 -8.23 -13.10 -8.30
CA ARG A 22 -7.27 -12.42 -9.18
C ARG A 22 -6.12 -11.85 -8.35
N LEU A 23 -4.96 -11.69 -8.96
CA LEU A 23 -3.84 -10.96 -8.37
C LEU A 23 -4.05 -9.46 -8.61
N ILE A 24 -4.01 -8.67 -7.54
CA ILE A 24 -3.98 -7.21 -7.64
C ILE A 24 -2.55 -6.75 -7.66
N ARG A 25 -2.25 -5.87 -8.62
CA ARG A 25 -1.01 -5.11 -8.67
C ARG A 25 -1.32 -3.68 -8.24
N PHE A 26 -0.88 -3.35 -7.05
CA PHE A 26 -0.89 -2.00 -6.51
C PHE A 26 0.53 -1.66 -6.03
N ASP A 27 1.13 -0.66 -6.65
CA ASP A 27 2.39 -0.06 -6.21
C ASP A 27 2.04 1.18 -5.41
N VAL A 28 2.37 1.19 -4.12
CA VAL A 28 1.99 2.29 -3.21
C VAL A 28 2.66 3.62 -3.57
N ALA A 29 3.63 3.63 -4.49
CA ALA A 29 4.19 4.85 -5.07
C ALA A 29 3.28 5.52 -6.10
N LEU A 30 2.24 4.83 -6.56
CA LEU A 30 1.34 5.27 -7.63
C LEU A 30 -0.09 5.48 -7.11
N PRO A 31 -0.83 6.44 -7.66
CA PRO A 31 -2.23 6.65 -7.34
C PRO A 31 -3.11 5.41 -7.57
N VAL A 32 -4.26 5.34 -6.89
CA VAL A 32 -5.19 4.20 -6.96
C VAL A 32 -5.74 3.96 -8.37
N GLU A 33 -5.76 4.97 -9.24
CA GLU A 33 -6.16 4.81 -10.65
C GLU A 33 -5.19 3.94 -11.45
N ASP A 34 -3.98 3.69 -10.94
CA ASP A 34 -2.96 2.84 -11.55
C ASP A 34 -3.03 1.37 -11.09
N ILE A 35 -3.96 1.02 -10.19
CA ILE A 35 -4.18 -0.37 -9.79
C ILE A 35 -4.68 -1.22 -10.97
N ARG A 36 -4.11 -2.42 -11.12
CA ARG A 36 -4.47 -3.38 -12.17
C ARG A 36 -4.71 -4.77 -11.58
N PHE A 37 -5.59 -5.55 -12.23
CA PHE A 37 -5.57 -7.00 -12.11
C PHE A 37 -4.49 -7.57 -13.04
N GLU A 38 -3.61 -8.40 -12.49
CA GLU A 38 -2.64 -9.14 -13.29
C GLU A 38 -3.29 -10.44 -13.81
N GLY A 39 -3.25 -10.64 -15.13
CA GLY A 39 -3.61 -11.88 -15.79
C GLY A 39 -2.41 -12.52 -16.49
N GLU A 40 -2.57 -13.74 -16.99
CA GLU A 40 -1.47 -14.47 -17.66
C GLU A 40 -0.96 -13.79 -18.94
N SER A 41 -1.80 -12.97 -19.59
CA SER A 41 -1.46 -12.36 -20.90
C SER A 41 -1.82 -10.88 -21.02
N TYR A 42 -2.45 -10.28 -20.01
CA TYR A 42 -2.85 -8.87 -20.05
C TYR A 42 -3.03 -8.29 -18.65
N ARG A 43 -2.99 -6.97 -18.55
CA ARG A 43 -3.31 -6.20 -17.34
C ARG A 43 -4.63 -5.47 -17.55
N ILE A 44 -5.61 -5.71 -16.67
CA ILE A 44 -6.89 -5.00 -16.71
C ILE A 44 -6.91 -3.93 -15.62
N LYS A 45 -7.33 -2.72 -15.95
CA LYS A 45 -7.64 -1.70 -14.94
C LYS A 45 -8.77 -2.17 -14.03
N VAL A 46 -8.59 -2.02 -12.71
CA VAL A 46 -9.68 -2.29 -11.76
C VAL A 46 -10.77 -1.25 -11.97
N SER A 47 -12.01 -1.68 -12.11
CA SER A 47 -13.14 -0.79 -12.35
C SER A 47 -13.49 0.00 -11.09
N ASP A 48 -14.10 1.18 -11.22
CA ASP A 48 -14.56 1.94 -10.06
C ASP A 48 -15.58 1.15 -9.23
N ALA A 49 -16.47 0.42 -9.91
CA ALA A 49 -17.43 -0.47 -9.25
C ALA A 49 -16.78 -1.62 -8.46
N ASP A 50 -15.57 -2.07 -8.85
CA ASP A 50 -14.81 -3.05 -8.07
C ASP A 50 -14.12 -2.40 -6.86
N LEU A 51 -13.57 -1.19 -7.01
CA LEU A 51 -12.92 -0.46 -5.92
C LEU A 51 -13.93 0.00 -4.86
N ASP A 52 -15.15 0.36 -5.27
CA ASP A 52 -16.20 0.86 -4.37
C ASP A 52 -16.93 -0.25 -3.59
N LYS A 53 -16.50 -1.52 -3.76
CA LYS A 53 -17.02 -2.64 -2.96
C LYS A 53 -16.62 -2.47 -1.49
N PRO A 54 -17.49 -2.86 -0.53
CA PRO A 54 -17.15 -2.84 0.89
C PRO A 54 -15.83 -3.57 1.16
N ALA A 55 -14.94 -2.94 1.92
CA ALA A 55 -13.68 -3.54 2.35
C ALA A 55 -13.92 -4.66 3.37
N VAL A 56 -14.99 -4.54 4.15
CA VAL A 56 -15.31 -5.43 5.27
C VAL A 56 -16.81 -5.70 5.29
N ASP A 57 -17.20 -6.96 5.51
CA ASP A 57 -18.59 -7.31 5.76
C ASP A 57 -19.10 -6.62 7.04
N GLY A 58 -20.29 -6.01 6.99
CA GLY A 58 -20.95 -5.45 8.18
C GLY A 58 -20.74 -3.94 8.43
N GLY A 59 -20.19 -3.19 7.47
CA GLY A 59 -20.26 -1.72 7.49
C GLY A 59 -19.28 -1.04 8.45
N LEU A 60 -18.08 -1.62 8.64
CA LEU A 60 -17.00 -1.01 9.42
C LEU A 60 -16.71 0.41 8.90
N THR A 61 -16.73 1.42 9.79
CA THR A 61 -16.54 2.83 9.42
C THR A 61 -15.16 3.39 9.74
N LYS A 62 -14.36 2.66 10.51
CA LYS A 62 -13.00 3.04 10.92
C LYS A 62 -12.11 1.80 10.90
N MET A 63 -10.90 1.93 10.38
CA MET A 63 -9.90 0.87 10.33
C MET A 63 -8.53 1.49 10.55
N GLN A 64 -7.73 0.86 11.41
CA GLN A 64 -6.32 1.15 11.56
C GLN A 64 -5.52 -0.01 10.94
N ILE A 65 -4.48 0.33 10.20
CA ILE A 65 -3.57 -0.62 9.58
C ILE A 65 -2.15 -0.20 9.92
N ASP A 66 -1.42 -1.08 10.58
CA ASP A 66 -0.05 -0.85 11.00
C ASP A 66 0.92 -1.33 9.92
N PHE A 67 2.02 -0.61 9.77
CA PHE A 67 3.14 -0.98 8.92
C PHE A 67 4.45 -0.77 9.66
N GLU A 68 5.33 -1.76 9.61
CA GLU A 68 6.66 -1.70 10.17
C GLU A 68 7.71 -2.13 9.13
N SER A 69 8.78 -1.34 9.00
CA SER A 69 9.94 -1.71 8.19
C SER A 69 11.22 -1.08 8.74
N GLY A 70 12.05 -1.91 9.36
CA GLY A 70 13.30 -1.44 9.97
C GLY A 70 13.00 -0.45 11.11
N PRO A 71 13.53 0.80 11.07
CA PRO A 71 13.27 1.79 12.11
C PRO A 71 11.94 2.54 11.94
N PHE A 72 11.18 2.26 10.88
CA PHE A 72 9.98 3.00 10.52
C PHE A 72 8.72 2.25 10.93
N GLU A 73 7.86 2.94 11.67
CA GLU A 73 6.53 2.49 12.07
C GLU A 73 5.52 3.55 11.65
N TRP A 74 4.51 3.14 10.88
CA TRP A 74 3.44 4.03 10.41
C TRP A 74 2.07 3.39 10.56
N GLU A 75 1.08 4.24 10.85
CA GLU A 75 -0.32 3.85 11.01
C GLU A 75 -1.16 4.46 9.89
N VAL A 76 -1.74 3.62 9.06
CA VAL A 76 -2.72 4.02 8.05
C VAL A 76 -4.11 4.07 8.70
N HIS A 77 -4.74 5.23 8.61
CA HIS A 77 -6.04 5.48 9.22
C HIS A 77 -7.12 5.62 8.15
N VAL A 78 -8.03 4.66 8.08
CA VAL A 78 -9.15 4.68 7.13
C VAL A 78 -10.44 5.04 7.85
N LYS A 79 -11.19 6.02 7.32
CA LYS A 79 -12.45 6.48 7.90
C LYS A 79 -13.47 6.77 6.81
N ASN A 80 -14.62 6.10 6.88
CA ASN A 80 -15.78 6.39 6.04
C ASN A 80 -17.07 6.14 6.82
N SER A 81 -17.86 7.21 7.05
CA SER A 81 -19.10 7.12 7.83
C SER A 81 -20.19 6.29 7.17
N LYS A 82 -20.09 6.02 5.86
CA LYS A 82 -21.02 5.18 5.10
C LYS A 82 -20.58 3.72 5.00
N GLY A 83 -19.45 3.38 5.61
CA GLY A 83 -18.80 2.07 5.50
C GLY A 83 -17.57 2.15 4.58
N ILE A 84 -16.47 1.53 5.02
CA ILE A 84 -15.19 1.52 4.32
C ILE A 84 -15.29 0.66 3.05
N THR A 85 -14.82 1.21 1.94
CA THR A 85 -14.67 0.54 0.63
C THR A 85 -13.23 0.09 0.39
N CYS A 86 -13.00 -0.78 -0.60
CA CYS A 86 -11.63 -1.14 -0.99
C CYS A 86 -10.85 0.10 -1.48
N ARG A 87 -11.51 1.04 -2.17
CA ARG A 87 -10.96 2.33 -2.57
C ARG A 87 -10.42 3.09 -1.37
N ASP A 88 -11.25 3.28 -0.33
CA ASP A 88 -10.84 4.03 0.87
C ASP A 88 -9.57 3.46 1.50
N VAL A 89 -9.44 2.13 1.51
CA VAL A 89 -8.24 1.45 2.02
C VAL A 89 -7.02 1.71 1.14
N PHE A 90 -7.14 1.56 -0.18
CA PHE A 90 -6.03 1.79 -1.09
C PHE A 90 -5.60 3.26 -1.13
N ASP A 91 -6.55 4.20 -1.10
CA ASP A 91 -6.28 5.64 -1.06
C ASP A 91 -5.56 6.00 0.23
N ALA A 92 -6.04 5.53 1.39
CA ALA A 92 -5.40 5.80 2.67
C ALA A 92 -3.97 5.24 2.72
N ILE A 93 -3.72 4.05 2.15
CA ILE A 93 -2.37 3.50 2.01
C ILE A 93 -1.52 4.44 1.13
N TYR A 94 -1.99 4.75 -0.08
CA TYR A 94 -1.26 5.64 -1.00
C TYR A 94 -0.92 6.98 -0.35
N GLU A 95 -1.89 7.65 0.25
CA GLU A 95 -1.73 8.93 0.94
C GLU A 95 -0.67 8.83 2.05
N THR A 96 -0.77 7.80 2.91
CA THR A 96 0.16 7.58 4.02
C THR A 96 1.61 7.48 3.53
N PHE A 97 1.86 6.74 2.44
CA PHE A 97 3.22 6.55 1.90
C PHE A 97 3.69 7.70 0.98
N ASN A 98 2.75 8.51 0.50
CA ASN A 98 3.03 9.69 -0.31
C ASN A 98 3.35 10.94 0.55
N GLU A 99 3.26 10.84 1.88
CA GLU A 99 3.71 11.88 2.81
C GLU A 99 5.22 12.11 2.77
N GLN A 100 5.63 13.38 2.92
CA GLN A 100 7.03 13.76 3.02
C GLN A 100 7.62 13.26 4.34
N LEU A 101 8.86 12.77 4.30
CA LEU A 101 9.59 12.41 5.51
C LEU A 101 9.82 13.65 6.38
N THR A 102 9.41 13.54 7.64
CA THR A 102 9.74 14.46 8.71
C THR A 102 11.25 14.51 8.96
N PRO A 103 11.77 15.59 9.58
CA PRO A 103 13.18 15.65 9.97
C PRO A 103 13.63 14.51 10.89
N TYR A 104 12.70 13.95 11.68
CA TYR A 104 12.96 12.81 12.55
C TYR A 104 13.13 11.52 11.76
N GLU A 105 12.16 11.17 10.89
CA GLU A 105 12.25 9.98 10.03
C GLU A 105 13.49 10.03 9.13
N ARG A 106 13.85 11.21 8.58
CA ARG A 106 15.06 11.37 7.76
C ARG A 106 16.34 11.00 8.51
N LYS A 107 16.42 11.24 9.83
CA LYS A 107 17.58 10.89 10.65
C LYS A 107 17.65 9.40 10.94
N GLN A 108 16.51 8.71 10.92
CA GLN A 108 16.45 7.26 11.13
C GLN A 108 16.94 6.45 9.92
N ILE A 109 17.05 7.05 8.72
CA ILE A 109 17.53 6.36 7.53
C ILE A 109 18.95 5.80 7.78
N PRO A 110 19.12 4.47 7.78
CA PRO A 110 20.41 3.84 8.02
C PRO A 110 21.46 4.30 6.98
N PRO A 111 22.71 4.60 7.38
CA PRO A 111 23.72 5.11 6.46
C PRO A 111 23.93 4.27 5.21
N HIS A 112 23.84 2.94 5.34
CA HIS A 112 24.01 2.00 4.23
C HIS A 112 22.86 2.04 3.21
N GLN A 113 21.67 2.50 3.59
CA GLN A 113 20.49 2.58 2.70
C GLN A 113 20.35 3.94 1.99
N ARG A 114 21.07 4.99 2.44
CA ARG A 114 20.88 6.37 1.94
C ARG A 114 21.02 6.48 0.42
N GLN A 115 21.96 5.74 -0.16
CA GLN A 115 22.17 5.74 -1.61
C GLN A 115 20.97 5.14 -2.37
N GLU A 116 20.40 4.06 -1.85
CA GLU A 116 19.25 3.37 -2.43
C GLU A 116 17.97 4.21 -2.27
N VAL A 117 17.76 4.82 -1.10
CA VAL A 117 16.65 5.76 -0.87
C VAL A 117 16.72 6.94 -1.85
N GLN A 118 17.91 7.52 -2.04
CA GLN A 118 18.10 8.61 -2.99
C GLN A 118 17.87 8.14 -4.44
N ALA A 119 18.20 6.89 -4.77
CA ALA A 119 17.90 6.32 -6.07
C ALA A 119 16.39 6.14 -6.28
N ALA A 120 15.68 5.60 -5.29
CA ALA A 120 14.22 5.45 -5.31
C ALA A 120 13.51 6.80 -5.49
N PHE A 121 13.90 7.82 -4.73
CA PHE A 121 13.42 9.20 -4.89
C PHE A 121 13.57 9.73 -6.32
N ARG A 122 14.77 9.57 -6.91
CA ARG A 122 15.03 10.02 -8.28
C ARG A 122 14.21 9.25 -9.30
N LEU A 123 13.98 7.96 -9.09
CA LEU A 123 13.13 7.15 -9.95
C LEU A 123 11.68 7.61 -9.88
N ARG A 124 11.12 7.81 -8.67
CA ARG A 124 9.77 8.36 -8.47
C ARG A 124 9.58 9.68 -9.20
N CYS A 125 10.51 10.62 -9.06
CA CYS A 125 10.43 11.91 -9.75
C CYS A 125 10.40 11.77 -11.28
N LYS A 126 10.92 10.68 -11.84
CA LYS A 126 10.94 10.44 -13.30
C LYS A 126 9.72 9.69 -13.82
N VAL A 127 8.87 9.14 -12.94
CA VAL A 127 7.70 8.33 -13.34
C VAL A 127 6.74 9.13 -14.22
N LYS A 128 6.50 10.41 -13.88
CA LYS A 128 5.69 11.34 -14.70
C LYS A 128 6.58 12.51 -15.12
N PRO A 129 7.19 12.48 -16.33
CA PRO A 129 8.15 13.50 -16.75
C PRO A 129 7.62 14.93 -16.69
N CYS A 130 6.33 15.15 -16.96
CA CYS A 130 5.69 16.46 -16.88
C CYS A 130 5.56 17.02 -15.45
N LEU A 131 5.72 16.17 -14.42
CA LEU A 131 5.62 16.55 -13.00
C LEU A 131 6.95 16.41 -12.27
N ALA A 132 8.06 16.11 -12.97
CA ALA A 132 9.31 15.76 -12.34
C ALA A 132 9.86 16.83 -11.40
N GLU A 133 9.77 18.10 -11.79
CA GLU A 133 10.20 19.22 -10.95
C GLU A 133 9.30 19.40 -9.72
N VAL A 134 7.99 19.19 -9.88
CA VAL A 134 7.02 19.26 -8.77
C VAL A 134 7.31 18.15 -7.75
N GLU A 135 7.46 16.91 -8.21
CA GLU A 135 7.79 15.76 -7.36
C GLU A 135 9.16 15.93 -6.67
N PHE A 136 10.14 16.51 -7.37
CA PHE A 136 11.45 16.78 -6.80
C PHE A 136 11.38 17.82 -5.66
N ARG A 137 10.60 18.89 -5.85
CA ARG A 137 10.40 19.93 -4.82
C ARG A 137 9.69 19.42 -3.57
N GLN A 138 8.90 18.35 -3.67
CA GLN A 138 8.29 17.69 -2.52
C GLN A 138 9.30 16.88 -1.69
N GLY A 139 10.51 16.64 -2.19
CA GLY A 139 11.57 15.96 -1.46
C GLY A 139 11.26 14.47 -1.18
N LEU A 140 11.98 13.90 -0.21
CA LEU A 140 11.84 12.49 0.18
C LEU A 140 10.48 12.23 0.82
N LYS A 141 9.81 11.17 0.36
CA LYS A 141 8.56 10.63 0.89
C LYS A 141 8.78 9.29 1.58
N ARG A 142 7.82 8.84 2.40
CA ARG A 142 7.87 7.52 3.05
C ARG A 142 8.05 6.38 2.05
N VAL A 143 7.41 6.46 0.88
CA VAL A 143 7.60 5.45 -0.16
C VAL A 143 9.05 5.32 -0.65
N ASP A 144 9.85 6.39 -0.60
CA ASP A 144 11.23 6.36 -1.08
C ASP A 144 12.13 5.51 -0.16
N VAL A 145 11.80 5.40 1.14
CA VAL A 145 12.57 4.55 2.06
C VAL A 145 12.23 3.07 1.94
N LEU A 146 11.11 2.74 1.30
CA LEU A 146 10.76 1.36 0.94
C LEU A 146 11.58 0.83 -0.24
N GLN A 147 12.27 1.72 -0.97
CA GLN A 147 13.10 1.38 -2.12
C GLN A 147 12.32 0.63 -3.22
N GLN A 148 12.53 -0.68 -3.36
CA GLN A 148 11.82 -1.55 -4.32
C GLN A 148 10.65 -2.31 -3.66
N GLY A 149 10.50 -2.18 -2.35
CA GLY A 149 9.51 -2.88 -1.53
C GLY A 149 8.14 -2.19 -1.50
N THR A 150 7.67 -1.64 -2.63
CA THR A 150 6.48 -0.78 -2.69
C THR A 150 5.21 -1.51 -3.12
N ILE A 151 5.28 -2.82 -3.38
CA ILE A 151 4.15 -3.59 -3.91
C ILE A 151 3.28 -4.08 -2.76
N PHE A 152 1.99 -3.77 -2.83
CA PHE A 152 0.98 -4.28 -1.91
C PHE A 152 0.85 -5.80 -2.01
N LEU A 153 1.09 -6.51 -0.90
CA LEU A 153 0.97 -7.97 -0.81
C LEU A 153 -0.27 -8.42 -0.04
N GLY A 154 -1.12 -7.50 0.42
CA GLY A 154 -2.30 -7.81 1.22
C GLY A 154 -2.22 -7.33 2.67
N LEU A 155 -3.37 -7.36 3.35
CA LEU A 155 -3.52 -7.10 4.77
C LEU A 155 -3.68 -8.42 5.52
N THR A 156 -2.99 -8.56 6.65
CA THR A 156 -3.11 -9.70 7.55
C THR A 156 -3.61 -9.22 8.91
N GLN A 157 -4.21 -10.11 9.69
CA GLN A 157 -4.55 -9.83 11.08
C GLN A 157 -3.79 -10.82 11.98
N PRO A 158 -3.10 -10.34 13.03
CA PRO A 158 -2.47 -11.24 13.98
C PRO A 158 -3.50 -12.14 14.65
N LYS A 159 -3.07 -13.37 15.02
CA LYS A 159 -3.94 -14.36 15.68
C LYS A 159 -4.50 -13.88 17.03
N SER A 160 -3.88 -12.86 17.64
CA SER A 160 -4.34 -12.19 18.85
C SER A 160 -5.58 -11.31 18.66
N GLY A 161 -5.97 -11.02 17.41
CA GLY A 161 -7.10 -10.14 17.09
C GLY A 161 -6.78 -8.64 17.21
N SER A 162 -5.51 -8.27 17.11
CA SER A 162 -5.06 -6.87 17.04
C SER A 162 -5.38 -6.23 15.68
N ASP A 163 -4.89 -5.00 15.49
CA ASP A 163 -5.06 -4.22 14.25
C ASP A 163 -4.49 -4.92 13.01
N TRP A 164 -4.91 -4.43 11.84
CA TRP A 164 -4.50 -5.00 10.56
C TRP A 164 -3.03 -4.66 10.27
N ILE A 165 -2.31 -5.57 9.63
CA ILE A 165 -0.92 -5.37 9.24
C ILE A 165 -0.84 -5.27 7.73
N LEU A 166 -0.24 -4.18 7.24
CA LEU A 166 0.06 -3.99 5.83
C LEU A 166 1.33 -4.77 5.44
N ASN A 167 1.21 -5.64 4.44
CA ASN A 167 2.35 -6.38 3.91
C ASN A 167 2.76 -5.75 2.58
N LEU A 168 4.00 -5.26 2.49
CA LEU A 168 4.60 -4.75 1.26
C LEU A 168 5.80 -5.61 0.84
N GLY A 169 6.14 -5.59 -0.45
CA GLY A 169 7.29 -6.33 -0.97
C GLY A 169 7.73 -5.89 -2.35
N LYS A 170 8.60 -6.71 -2.95
CA LYS A 170 9.21 -6.46 -4.26
C LYS A 170 8.45 -7.21 -5.36
N TRP A 171 8.52 -6.68 -6.58
CA TRP A 171 8.08 -7.39 -7.79
C TRP A 171 9.29 -7.95 -8.56
N PRO A 172 9.19 -9.14 -9.20
CA PRO A 172 8.08 -10.10 -9.17
C PRO A 172 7.98 -10.89 -7.86
N TYR A 173 6.79 -11.40 -7.56
CA TYR A 173 6.57 -12.32 -6.43
C TYR A 173 7.42 -13.58 -6.60
N GLY A 174 8.30 -13.86 -5.64
CA GLY A 174 9.09 -15.09 -5.60
C GLY A 174 10.25 -15.11 -6.61
N SER A 175 11.44 -14.81 -6.11
CA SER A 175 12.68 -15.41 -6.60
C SER A 175 13.05 -16.57 -5.68
#